data_AF-A0A1G7AT44-F1
#
_entry.id   AF-A0A1G7AT44-F1
#
_cell.length_a   1.000
_cell.length_b   1.000
_cell.length_c   1.000
_cell.angle_alpha   90.00
_cell.angle_beta   90.00
_cell.angle_gamma   90.00
#
_symmetry.space_group_name_H-M   'P 1'
#
loop_
_entity.id
_entity.type
_entity.pdbx_description
1 polymer ?
#
loop_
_entity_poly.entity_id
_entity_poly.type
_entity_poly.pdbx_seq_one_letter_code
_entity_poly.pdbx_strand_id
1 'polypeptide(L)'
;MYDFEVSASTISRITNAVVSEMVAWQNHPLEDLYLIVWMDAWCLKSEKIQKIIHKTIYLVVGLNRSDKKEVLGMWLEKNESSAFWMNVLTDLKAWGVEDILITALII
;
A
#
# COMPACT_ATOMS: atom_id res chain seq x y z
N MET A 1 18.16 -14.21 -24.12
CA MET A 1 16.88 -13.48 -24.02
C MET A 1 15.83 -14.43 -24.55
N TYR A 2 14.82 -14.80 -23.76
CA TYR A 2 13.89 -15.86 -24.13
C TYR A 2 13.00 -15.39 -25.31
N ASP A 3 13.05 -16.12 -26.43
CA ASP A 3 12.40 -15.82 -27.71
C ASP A 3 10.94 -16.29 -27.74
N PHE A 4 10.14 -15.88 -26.73
CA PHE A 4 8.72 -16.20 -26.65
C PHE A 4 7.88 -14.98 -27.04
N GLU A 5 7.04 -15.12 -28.07
CA GLU A 5 5.98 -14.15 -28.38
C GLU A 5 4.83 -14.29 -27.36
N VAL A 6 4.91 -13.53 -26.27
CA VAL A 6 3.85 -13.51 -25.26
C VAL A 6 2.86 -12.40 -25.60
N SER A 7 1.60 -12.76 -25.87
CA SER A 7 0.53 -11.79 -26.10
C SER A 7 0.23 -10.97 -24.84
N ALA A 8 -0.19 -9.72 -25.01
CA ALA A 8 -0.62 -8.87 -23.89
C ALA A 8 -1.73 -9.52 -23.04
N SER A 9 -2.63 -10.27 -23.67
CA SER A 9 -3.68 -11.05 -22.98
C SER A 9 -3.12 -12.15 -22.07
N THR A 10 -2.02 -12.78 -22.47
CA THR A 10 -1.35 -13.81 -21.67
C THR A 10 -0.68 -13.17 -20.45
N ILE A 11 -0.02 -12.01 -20.62
CA ILE A 11 0.56 -11.25 -19.51
C ILE A 11 -0.53 -10.84 -18.52
N SER A 12 -1.63 -10.25 -18.99
CA SER A 12 -2.75 -9.86 -18.10
C SER A 12 -3.35 -11.04 -17.35
N ARG A 13 -3.48 -12.21 -17.99
CA ARG A 13 -3.99 -13.42 -17.32
C ARG A 13 -3.06 -13.90 -16.21
N ILE A 14 -1.74 -13.83 -16.42
CA ILE A 14 -0.74 -14.15 -15.41
C ILE A 14 -0.79 -13.13 -14.27
N THR A 15 -0.84 -11.83 -14.57
CA THR A 15 -0.98 -10.78 -13.54
C THR A 15 -2.28 -10.93 -12.74
N ASN A 16 -3.37 -11.36 -13.37
CA ASN A 16 -4.64 -11.59 -12.67
C ASN A 16 -4.56 -12.75 -11.67
N ALA A 17 -3.65 -13.72 -11.86
CA ALA A 17 -3.50 -14.83 -10.92
C ALA A 17 -2.99 -14.35 -9.55
N VAL A 18 -2.10 -13.35 -9.51
CA VAL A 18 -1.54 -12.79 -8.27
C VAL A 18 -2.46 -11.80 -7.56
N VAL A 19 -3.59 -11.42 -8.19
CA VAL A 19 -4.55 -10.48 -7.58
C VAL A 19 -5.14 -11.06 -6.29
N SER A 20 -5.42 -12.37 -6.28
CA SER A 20 -5.93 -13.05 -5.08
C SER A 20 -4.94 -13.01 -3.91
N GLU A 21 -3.66 -13.23 -4.19
CA GLU A 21 -2.57 -13.16 -3.21
C GLU A 21 -2.35 -11.71 -2.73
N MET A 22 -2.46 -10.72 -3.62
CA MET A 22 -2.41 -9.31 -3.25
C MET A 22 -3.51 -8.94 -2.26
N VAL A 23 -4.74 -9.43 -2.47
CA VAL A 23 -5.87 -9.17 -1.55
C VAL A 23 -5.65 -9.86 -0.20
N ALA A 24 -5.11 -11.09 -0.22
CA ALA A 24 -4.77 -11.79 1.02
C ALA A 24 -3.66 -11.04 1.79
N TRP A 25 -2.65 -10.54 1.09
CA TRP A 25 -1.60 -9.71 1.66
C TRP A 25 -2.14 -8.38 2.20
N GLN A 26 -3.08 -7.73 1.53
CA GLN A 26 -3.70 -6.50 2.04
C GLN A 26 -4.48 -6.70 3.35
N ASN A 27 -4.97 -7.91 3.63
CA ASN A 27 -5.74 -8.23 4.83
C ASN A 27 -4.95 -9.10 5.83
N HIS A 28 -3.62 -9.11 5.74
CA HIS A 28 -2.82 -9.87 6.69
C HIS A 28 -2.90 -9.26 8.10
N PRO A 29 -2.96 -10.08 9.16
CA PRO A 29 -2.96 -9.58 10.53
C PRO A 29 -1.62 -8.93 10.86
N LEU A 30 -1.67 -7.78 11.52
CA LEU A 30 -0.49 -7.02 11.95
C LEU A 30 -0.15 -7.33 13.42
N GLU A 31 1.09 -7.04 13.83
CA GLU A 31 1.49 -7.07 15.24
C GLU A 31 0.77 -5.99 16.08
N ASP A 32 0.70 -6.22 17.39
CA ASP A 32 0.04 -5.34 18.36
C ASP A 32 0.75 -3.99 18.55
N LEU A 33 2.09 -3.99 18.45
CA LEU A 33 2.91 -2.79 18.67
C LEU A 33 3.96 -2.60 17.58
N TYR A 34 4.01 -1.37 17.06
CA TYR A 34 5.09 -0.91 16.21
C TYR A 34 5.93 0.18 16.88
N LEU A 35 7.26 0.05 16.78
CA LEU A 35 8.20 1.00 17.37
C LEU A 35 8.22 2.31 16.59
N ILE A 36 8.29 2.21 15.26
CA ILE A 36 8.31 3.36 14.36
C ILE A 36 7.41 3.06 13.17
N VAL A 37 6.54 4.00 12.81
CA VAL A 37 5.72 3.92 11.61
C VAL A 37 6.04 5.11 10.71
N TRP A 38 6.49 4.83 9.49
CA TRP A 38 6.67 5.79 8.42
C TRP A 38 5.43 5.82 7.54
N MET A 39 4.94 7.02 7.26
CA MET A 39 3.82 7.26 6.35
C MET A 39 4.35 8.15 5.23
N ASP A 40 4.33 7.63 4.00
CA ASP A 40 4.84 8.32 2.81
C ASP A 40 3.75 8.40 1.72
N ALA A 41 3.84 9.41 0.87
CA ALA A 41 2.89 9.69 -0.19
C ALA A 41 3.62 9.96 -1.52
N TRP A 42 3.36 9.13 -2.54
CA TRP A 42 3.87 9.34 -3.89
C TRP A 42 2.76 9.67 -4.87
N CYS A 43 2.76 10.89 -5.39
CA CYS A 43 1.93 11.32 -6.52
C CYS A 43 2.40 10.70 -7.85
N LEU A 44 1.63 9.76 -8.38
CA LEU A 44 1.77 9.24 -9.74
C LEU A 44 0.86 10.01 -10.71
N LYS A 45 1.45 10.47 -11.82
CA LYS A 45 0.70 10.96 -12.97
C LYS A 45 0.29 9.76 -13.82
N SER A 46 -1.00 9.44 -13.82
CA SER A 46 -1.54 8.38 -14.68
C SER A 46 -2.44 8.99 -15.74
N GLU A 47 -2.12 8.71 -17.00
CA GLU A 47 -3.00 8.99 -18.12
C GLU A 47 -4.02 7.85 -18.24
N LYS A 48 -5.29 8.14 -17.92
CA LYS A 48 -6.42 7.34 -18.40
C LYS A 48 -7.02 8.07 -19.60
N ILE A 49 -7.46 7.31 -20.60
CA ILE A 49 -8.05 7.77 -21.88
C ILE A 49 -8.76 9.14 -21.71
N GLN A 50 -8.10 10.17 -22.24
CA GLN A 50 -8.51 11.59 -22.31
C GLN A 50 -8.57 12.42 -21.00
N LYS A 51 -8.07 11.94 -19.85
CA LYS A 51 -7.92 12.77 -18.65
C LYS A 51 -6.69 12.39 -17.82
N ILE A 52 -5.80 13.34 -17.58
CA ILE A 52 -4.69 13.19 -16.61
C ILE A 52 -5.34 13.13 -15.22
N ILE A 53 -5.21 11.99 -14.55
CA ILE A 53 -5.68 11.82 -13.17
C ILE A 53 -4.43 11.72 -12.31
N HIS A 54 -4.28 12.68 -11.40
CA HIS A 54 -3.32 12.57 -10.31
C HIS A 54 -3.83 11.49 -9.36
N LYS A 55 -3.00 10.47 -9.12
CA LYS A 55 -3.26 9.44 -8.13
C LYS A 55 -2.13 9.48 -7.13
N THR A 56 -2.46 9.61 -5.86
CA THR A 56 -1.48 9.52 -4.79
C THR A 56 -1.50 8.10 -4.23
N ILE A 57 -0.34 7.47 -4.22
CA ILE A 57 -0.10 6.22 -3.49
C ILE A 57 0.37 6.58 -2.10
N TYR A 58 -0.30 6.06 -1.09
CA TYR A 58 0.13 6.16 0.29
C TYR A 58 0.72 4.83 0.72
N LEU A 59 1.94 4.87 1.24
CA LEU A 59 2.65 3.71 1.75
C LEU A 59 2.86 3.89 3.24
N VAL A 60 2.51 2.87 4.02
CA VAL A 60 2.79 2.83 5.44
C VAL A 60 3.74 1.67 5.74
N VAL A 61 4.86 1.98 6.38
CA VAL A 61 5.91 1.01 6.74
C VAL A 61 6.10 1.04 8.25
N GLY A 62 6.04 -0.11 8.89
CA GLY A 62 6.24 -0.27 10.32
C GLY A 62 7.57 -0.94 10.63
N LEU A 63 8.18 -0.56 11.75
CA LEU A 63 9.27 -1.27 12.41
C LEU A 63 8.69 -2.05 13.59
N ASN A 64 8.74 -3.37 13.53
CA ASN A 64 8.25 -4.22 14.60
C ASN A 64 9.25 -4.30 15.78
N ARG A 65 8.86 -5.00 16.86
CA ARG A 65 9.73 -5.21 18.04
C ARG A 65 10.99 -6.05 17.74
N SER A 66 11.01 -6.74 16.61
CA SER A 66 12.11 -7.58 16.15
C SER A 66 13.07 -6.87 15.19
N ASP A 67 13.02 -5.53 15.14
CA ASP A 67 13.79 -4.67 14.23
C ASP A 67 13.58 -4.97 12.73
N LYS A 68 12.47 -5.60 12.37
CA LYS A 68 12.10 -5.86 10.98
C LYS A 68 11.19 -4.76 10.48
N LYS A 69 11.53 -4.24 9.30
CA LYS A 69 10.66 -3.33 8.55
C LYS A 69 9.69 -4.14 7.71
N GLU A 70 8.42 -3.81 7.81
CA GLU A 70 7.38 -4.41 6.99
C GLU A 70 6.39 -3.36 6.50
N VAL A 71 5.77 -3.63 5.35
CA VAL A 71 4.78 -2.73 4.78
C VAL A 71 3.43 -3.08 5.41
N LEU A 72 2.88 -2.14 6.20
CA LEU A 72 1.62 -2.31 6.90
C LEU A 72 0.43 -2.17 5.96
N GLY A 73 0.57 -1.35 4.91
CA GLY A 73 -0.47 -1.20 3.91
C GLY A 73 -0.09 -0.24 2.80
N MET A 74 -0.90 -0.29 1.74
CA MET A 74 -0.79 0.59 0.59
C MET A 74 -2.19 1.00 0.11
N TRP A 75 -2.39 2.30 -0.07
CA TRP A 75 -3.67 2.87 -0.48
C TRP A 75 -3.48 3.75 -1.72
N LEU A 76 -4.51 3.82 -2.55
CA LEU A 76 -4.51 4.62 -3.77
C LEU A 76 -5.70 5.58 -3.72
N GLU A 77 -5.44 6.87 -3.58
CA GLU A 77 -6.48 7.89 -3.51
C GLU A 77 -6.24 9.01 -4.53
N LYS A 78 -7.28 9.75 -4.90
CA LYS A 78 -7.18 10.84 -5.88
C LYS A 78 -6.81 12.18 -5.24
N ASN A 79 -7.12 12.37 -3.96
CA ASN A 79 -6.92 13.62 -3.24
C ASN A 79 -6.31 13.37 -1.86
N GLU A 80 -5.34 14.20 -1.49
CA GLU A 80 -4.77 14.19 -0.13
C GLU A 80 -5.73 14.92 0.81
N SER A 81 -6.19 14.24 1.85
CA SER A 81 -7.04 14.84 2.87
C SER A 81 -6.70 14.31 4.25
N SER A 82 -6.95 15.11 5.29
CA SER A 82 -6.81 14.65 6.68
C SER A 82 -7.77 13.51 7.01
N ALA A 83 -8.95 13.48 6.39
CA ALA A 83 -9.92 12.39 6.52
C ALA A 83 -9.37 11.05 5.99
N PHE A 84 -8.52 11.10 4.95
CA PHE A 84 -7.89 9.90 4.41
C PHE A 84 -6.92 9.28 5.43
N TRP A 85 -6.06 10.07 6.08
CA TRP A 85 -5.15 9.55 7.12
C TRP A 85 -5.90 8.95 8.32
N MET A 86 -7.05 9.50 8.67
CA MET A 86 -7.93 8.90 9.69
C MET A 86 -8.42 7.50 9.29
N ASN A 87 -8.79 7.32 8.02
CA ASN A 87 -9.18 6.01 7.51
C ASN A 87 -8.00 5.03 7.55
N VAL A 88 -6.81 5.45 7.12
CA VAL A 88 -5.58 4.63 7.19
C VAL A 88 -5.32 4.15 8.61
N LEU A 89 -5.37 5.04 9.61
CA LEU A 89 -5.18 4.66 11.01
C LEU A 89 -6.29 3.74 11.55
N THR A 90 -7.52 3.92 11.06
CA THR A 90 -8.66 3.05 11.43
C THR A 90 -8.48 1.65 10.86
N ASP A 91 -8.01 1.53 9.61
CA ASP A 91 -7.70 0.26 8.97
C ASP A 91 -6.58 -0.47 9.72
N LEU A 92 -5.49 0.22 10.06
CA LEU A 92 -4.39 -0.35 10.85
C LEU A 92 -4.88 -0.90 12.20
N LYS A 93 -5.76 -0.14 12.88
CA LYS A 93 -6.38 -0.59 14.13
C LYS A 93 -7.25 -1.82 13.92
N ALA A 94 -8.01 -1.89 12.82
CA ALA A 94 -8.83 -3.04 12.49
C ALA A 94 -7.99 -4.29 12.17
N TRP A 95 -6.78 -4.12 11.66
CA TRP A 95 -5.83 -5.20 11.38
C TRP A 95 -5.02 -5.69 12.59
N GLY A 96 -5.20 -5.06 13.75
CA GLY A 96 -4.64 -5.52 15.02
C GLY A 96 -3.60 -4.59 15.65
N VAL A 97 -3.28 -3.45 15.04
CA VAL A 97 -2.35 -2.47 15.64
C VAL A 97 -3.03 -1.80 16.83
N GLU A 98 -2.49 -2.02 18.03
CA GLU A 98 -2.98 -1.40 19.26
C GLU A 98 -2.24 -0.11 19.59
N ASP A 99 -0.92 -0.10 19.38
CA ASP A 99 -0.08 1.03 19.77
C ASP A 99 1.10 1.29 18.81
N ILE A 100 1.48 2.56 18.70
CA ILE A 100 2.57 3.05 17.85
C ILE A 100 3.39 4.06 18.65
N LEU A 101 4.66 3.75 18.91
CA LEU A 101 5.49 4.63 19.76
C LEU A 101 5.92 5.92 19.04
N ILE A 102 6.28 5.82 17.76
CA ILE A 102 6.73 6.95 16.95
C ILE A 102 6.06 6.90 15.58
N THR A 103 5.44 7.99 15.16
CA THR A 103 4.94 8.18 13.80
C THR A 103 5.75 9.26 13.08
N ALA A 104 6.18 8.96 11.87
CA ALA A 104 6.91 9.88 11.00
C ALA A 104 6.16 10.02 9.68
N LEU A 105 5.52 11.18 9.50
CA LEU A 105 4.87 11.55 8.25
C LEU A 105 5.90 12.24 7.35
N ILE A 106 6.18 11.63 6.20
CA ILE A 106 7.09 12.14 5.18
C ILE A 106 6.21 12.52 3.99
N ILE A 107 6.19 13.80 3.65
CA ILE A 107 5.41 14.38 2.54
C ILE A 107 6.35 15.23 1.68
#